data_AF-E9PLJ3-F1
#
_entry.id   AF-E9PLJ3-F1
#
_cell.length_a   1.000
_cell.length_b   1.000
_cell.length_c   1.000
_cell.angle_alpha   90.00
_cell.angle_beta   90.00
_cell.angle_gamma   90.00
#
_symmetry.space_group_name_H-M   'P 1'
#
loop_
_entity.id
_entity.type
_entity.pdbx_description
1 polymer ?
#
loop_
_entity_poly.entity_id
_entity_poly.type
_entity_poly.pdbx_seq_one_letter_code
_entity_poly.pdbx_strand_id
1 'polypeptide(L)' 'MKVRKSSTPEEVKKRKKAVLFCLSEDKKNIILEEGKEILVGDVGQTVDDPYATFVKMLPDKDCRYALYDATYETKESKK' A
#
# COMPACT_ATOMS: atom_id res chain seq x y z
N MET A 1 -5.21 5.99 28.92
CA MET A 1 -5.01 5.85 27.46
C MET A 1 -6.35 6.03 26.78
N LYS A 2 -6.50 7.02 25.89
CA LYS A 2 -7.75 7.19 25.12
C LYS A 2 -7.70 6.17 23.98
N VAL A 3 -8.39 5.04 24.17
CA VAL A 3 -8.46 3.99 23.14
C VAL A 3 -9.16 4.62 21.94
N ARG A 4 -8.46 4.72 20.81
CA ARG A 4 -9.07 5.15 19.55
C ARG A 4 -10.16 4.13 19.22
N LYS A 5 -11.37 4.62 18.92
CA LYS A 5 -12.45 3.77 18.39
C LYS A 5 -11.93 3.04 17.15
N SER A 6 -12.33 1.78 17.00
CA SER A 6 -12.10 0.99 15.79
C SER A 6 -12.61 1.75 14.56
N SER A 7 -11.81 1.81 13.50
CA SER A 7 -12.24 2.42 12.24
C SER A 7 -13.47 1.72 11.69
N THR A 8 -14.37 2.50 11.10
CA THR A 8 -15.52 1.97 10.37
C THR A 8 -15.07 1.16 9.13
N PRO A 9 -15.89 0.23 8.62
CA PRO A 9 -15.56 -0.52 7.41
C PRO A 9 -15.24 0.36 6.20
N GLU A 10 -15.92 1.51 6.07
CA GLU A 10 -15.67 2.48 5.00
C GLU A 10 -14.31 3.16 5.13
N GLU A 11 -13.90 3.49 6.36
CA GLU A 11 -12.56 4.02 6.62
C GLU A 11 -11.47 2.98 6.35
N VAL A 12 -11.73 1.70 6.63
CA VAL A 12 -10.79 0.62 6.33
C VAL A 12 -10.59 0.47 4.83
N LYS A 13 -11.66 0.54 4.04
CA LYS A 13 -11.58 0.47 2.57
C LYS A 13 -10.72 1.58 1.96
N LYS A 14 -10.71 2.77 2.57
CA LYS A 14 -9.89 3.92 2.13
C LYS A 14 -8.42 3.84 2.55
N ARG A 15 -8.00 2.83 3.31
CA ARG A 15 -6.59 2.68 3.71
C ARG A 15 -5.75 2.24 2.52
N LYS A 16 -4.49 2.67 2.48
CA LYS A 16 -3.54 2.25 1.46
C LYS A 16 -2.96 0.88 1.81
N LYS A 17 -3.12 -0.09 0.92
CA LYS A 17 -2.47 -1.40 0.95
C LYS A 17 -1.03 -1.30 0.45
N ALA A 18 -0.82 -0.52 -0.60
CA ALA A 18 0.49 -0.25 -1.18
C ALA A 18 0.57 1.19 -1.65
N VAL A 19 1.76 1.78 -1.60
CA VAL A 19 2.01 3.15 -2.06
C VAL A 19 3.43 3.31 -2.55
N LEU A 20 3.60 4.04 -3.66
CA LEU A 20 4.91 4.39 -4.22
C LEU A 20 5.27 5.85 -3.95
N PHE A 21 6.55 6.08 -3.75
CA PHE A 21 7.16 7.39 -3.60
C PHE A 21 8.33 7.53 -4.58
N CYS A 22 8.61 8.77 -4.96
CA CYS A 22 9.73 9.12 -5.80
C CYS A 22 10.48 10.34 -5.26
N LEU A 23 11.65 10.60 -5.82
CA LEU A 23 12.32 11.88 -5.57
C LEU A 23 11.57 12.99 -6.32
N SER A 24 11.51 14.17 -5.72
CA SER A 24 11.11 15.39 -6.43
C SER A 24 12.08 15.69 -7.57
N GLU A 25 11.68 16.50 -8.54
CA GLU A 25 12.52 16.84 -9.71
C GLU A 25 13.87 17.45 -9.30
N ASP A 26 13.89 18.23 -8.22
CA ASP A 26 15.10 18.82 -7.64
C ASP A 26 15.90 17.85 -6.75
N LYS A 27 15.40 16.62 -6.57
CA LYS A 27 15.96 15.53 -5.76
C LYS A 27 16.17 15.87 -4.28
N LYS A 28 15.51 16.92 -3.76
CA LYS A 28 15.64 17.34 -2.36
C LYS A 28 14.65 16.65 -1.43
N ASN A 29 13.53 16.16 -1.97
CA ASN A 29 12.43 15.61 -1.19
C ASN A 29 12.02 14.25 -1.73
N ILE A 30 11.50 13.39 -0.84
CA ILE A 30 10.77 12.20 -1.21
C ILE A 30 9.28 12.57 -1.21
N ILE A 31 8.64 12.46 -2.36
CA ILE A 31 7.24 12.83 -2.57
C ILE A 31 6.41 11.59 -2.93
N LEU A 32 5.11 11.67 -2.67
CA LEU A 32 4.16 10.64 -3.07
C LEU A 32 4.04 10.62 -4.61
N GLU A 33 4.11 9.43 -5.20
CA GLU A 33 3.81 9.30 -6.63
C GLU A 33 2.29 9.21 -6.83
N GLU A 34 1.70 10.25 -7.41
CA GLU A 34 0.25 10.32 -7.62
C GLU A 34 -0.24 9.20 -8.54
N GLY A 35 -1.36 8.58 -8.18
CA GLY A 35 -1.98 7.48 -8.94
C GLY A 35 -1.30 6.12 -8.78
N LYS A 36 -0.17 6.02 -8.08
CA LYS A 36 0.52 4.74 -7.81
C LYS A 36 0.31 4.26 -6.38
N GLU A 37 -0.93 3.98 -6.06
CA GLU A 37 -1.35 3.38 -4.80
C GLU A 37 -2.42 2.31 -5.01
N ILE A 38 -2.51 1.38 -4.06
CA ILE A 38 -3.55 0.35 -4.01
C ILE A 38 -4.32 0.58 -2.72
N LEU A 39 -5.64 0.67 -2.78
CA LEU A 39 -6.46 0.75 -1.56
C LEU A 39 -6.84 -0.64 -1.07
N VAL A 40 -7.01 -0.79 0.24
CA VAL A 40 -7.49 -2.04 0.84
C VAL A 40 -8.88 -2.40 0.33
N GLY A 41 -9.71 -1.42 0.01
CA GLY A 41 -11.05 -1.63 -0.56
C GLY A 41 -11.06 -2.21 -1.98
N ASP A 42 -9.96 -2.07 -2.72
CA ASP A 42 -9.81 -2.59 -4.09
C ASP A 42 -9.47 -4.08 -4.10
N VAL A 43 -8.86 -4.57 -3.01
CA VAL A 43 -8.46 -5.96 -2.84
C VAL A 43 -9.70 -6.86 -2.78
N GLY A 44 -9.79 -7.82 -3.70
CA GLY A 44 -10.93 -8.72 -3.86
C GLY A 44 -12.12 -8.14 -4.63
N GLN A 45 -12.04 -6.88 -5.11
CA GLN A 45 -13.02 -6.31 -6.05
C GLN A 45 -12.42 -6.17 -7.45
N THR A 46 -11.36 -5.39 -7.57
CA THR A 46 -10.67 -5.09 -8.83
C THR A 46 -9.24 -5.61 -8.82
N VAL A 47 -8.66 -5.82 -7.64
CA VAL A 47 -7.30 -6.32 -7.44
C VAL A 47 -7.37 -7.69 -6.77
N ASP A 48 -7.10 -8.75 -7.53
CA ASP A 48 -7.11 -10.13 -7.02
C ASP A 48 -5.83 -10.43 -6.22
N ASP A 49 -4.67 -10.22 -6.83
CA ASP A 49 -3.36 -10.31 -6.16
C ASP A 49 -2.77 -8.91 -5.96
N PRO A 50 -2.80 -8.36 -4.73
CA PRO A 50 -2.25 -7.04 -4.44
C PRO A 50 -0.73 -6.98 -4.59
N TYR A 51 -0.01 -8.09 -4.37
CA TYR A 51 1.45 -8.09 -4.47
C TYR A 51 1.90 -8.12 -5.94
N ALA A 52 1.31 -8.97 -6.77
CA ALA A 52 1.60 -8.97 -8.21
C ALA A 52 1.20 -7.64 -8.87
N THR A 53 0.08 -7.05 -8.45
CA THR A 53 -0.33 -5.72 -8.93
C THR A 53 0.66 -4.64 -8.50
N PHE A 54 1.15 -4.70 -7.27
CA PHE A 54 2.20 -3.80 -6.78
C PHE A 54 3.50 -3.91 -7.60
N VAL A 55 3.95 -5.13 -7.91
CA VAL A 55 5.15 -5.34 -8.74
C VAL A 55 4.97 -4.75 -10.14
N LYS A 56 3.78 -4.90 -10.74
CA LYS A 56 3.48 -4.30 -12.06
C LYS A 56 3.46 -2.77 -12.07
N MET A 57 3.30 -2.11 -10.91
CA MET A 57 3.37 -0.64 -10.81
C MET A 57 4.82 -0.11 -10.75
N LEU A 58 5.79 -0.96 -10.42
CA LEU A 58 7.19 -0.57 -10.34
C LEU A 58 7.75 -0.33 -11.75
N PRO A 59 8.41 0.82 -12.00
CA PRO A 59 9.00 1.10 -13.29
C PRO A 59 10.25 0.23 -13.54
N ASP A 60 10.40 -0.32 -14.75
CA ASP A 60 11.54 -1.18 -15.09
C ASP A 60 12.88 -0.44 -15.14
N LYS A 61 12.85 0.87 -15.42
CA LYS A 61 14.03 1.70 -15.73
C LYS A 61 14.28 2.81 -14.72
N ASP A 62 13.60 2.79 -13.58
CA ASP A 62 13.71 3.86 -12.58
C ASP A 62 13.57 3.30 -11.16
N CYS A 63 14.06 4.05 -10.18
CA CYS A 63 14.04 3.65 -8.77
C CYS A 63 12.85 4.28 -8.04
N ARG A 64 12.22 3.52 -7.14
CA ARG A 64 11.12 3.99 -6.29
C ARG A 64 11.29 3.54 -4.86
N TYR A 65 10.77 4.35 -3.94
CA TYR A 65 10.55 3.91 -2.56
C TYR A 65 9.10 3.44 -2.43
N ALA A 66 8.84 2.48 -1.56
CA ALA A 66 7.52 1.92 -1.41
C ALA A 66 7.22 1.52 0.03
N LEU A 67 5.95 1.60 0.40
CA LEU A 67 5.42 0.95 1.59
C LEU A 67 4.33 -0.04 1.15
N TYR A 68 4.41 -1.24 1.70
CA TYR A 68 3.46 -2.31 1.43
C TYR A 68 3.02 -2.94 2.74
N ASP A 69 1.71 -2.91 3.01
CA ASP A 69 1.10 -3.54 4.18
C ASP A 69 0.91 -5.04 3.89
N ALA A 70 1.94 -5.84 4.21
CA ALA A 70 1.92 -7.27 4.01
C ALA A 70 1.06 -7.98 5.07
N THR A 71 0.11 -8.78 4.60
CA THR A 71 -0.62 -9.72 5.45
C THR A 71 -0.06 -11.10 5.17
N TYR A 72 0.53 -11.74 6.17
CA TYR A 72 1.11 -13.06 6.06
C TYR A 72 0.72 -13.90 7.27
N GLU A 73 0.66 -15.21 7.06
CA GLU A 73 0.40 -16.18 8.13
C GLU A 73 1.65 -16.99 8.40
N THR A 74 1.98 -17.17 9.68
CA THR A 74 3.01 -18.13 10.11
C THR A 74 2.36 -19.32 10.78
N LYS A 75 3.13 -20.41 10.98
CA LYS A 75 2.64 -21.59 11.73
C LYS A 75 2.22 -21.24 13.17
N GLU A 76 2.86 -20.25 13.78
CA GLU A 76 2.54 -19.79 15.14
C GLU A 76 1.36 -18.80 15.18
N SER A 77 1.06 -18.16 14.05
CA SER A 77 -0.09 -17.25 13.91
C SER A 77 -1.41 -18.00 13.79
N LYS A 78 -1.37 -19.29 13.42
CA LYS A 78 -2.53 -20.18 13.39
C LYS A 78 -2.76 -20.70 14.80
N LYS A 79 -3.60 -19.97 15.55
CA LYS A 79 -4.05 -20.36 16.88
C LYS A 79 -5.18 -21.38 16.80
#